data_AF-A0A081RNN9-F1
#
_entry.id   AF-A0A081RNN9-F1
#
_cell.length_a   1.000
_cell.length_b   1.000
_cell.length_c   1.000
_cell.angle_alpha   90.00
_cell.angle_beta   90.00
_cell.angle_gamma   90.00
#
_symmetry.space_group_name_H-M   'P 1'
#
loop_
_entity.id
_entity.type
_entity.pdbx_description
1 polymer ?
#
loop_
_entity_poly.entity_id
_entity_poly.type
_entity_poly.pdbx_seq_one_letter_code
_entity_poly.pdbx_strand_id
1 'polypeptide(L)'
;MGFLSNFRKELQSAKAKKASQINGKTLKGLLKTFKEERDRIEKETGSRPEIDETTRMYMQKVLNVWISEGKRIDEEKFWREVDYNRQFSHPVEYYEIKN
;
A
#
# COMPACT_ATOMS: atom_id res chain seq x y z
N MET A 1 -22.40 24.78 -12.50
CA MET A 1 -21.71 24.20 -11.32
C MET A 1 -22.65 23.18 -10.68
N GLY A 2 -22.21 21.97 -10.32
CA GLY A 2 -23.03 21.09 -9.46
C GLY A 2 -22.77 19.57 -9.50
N PHE A 3 -22.49 18.96 -10.65
CA PHE A 3 -22.43 17.50 -10.75
C PHE A 3 -21.07 16.88 -10.40
N LEU A 4 -19.97 17.48 -10.88
CA LEU A 4 -18.61 16.94 -10.69
C LEU A 4 -18.10 17.08 -9.25
N SER A 5 -18.56 18.10 -8.51
CA SER A 5 -18.15 18.34 -7.12
C SER A 5 -18.77 17.35 -6.15
N ASN A 6 -20.04 16.97 -6.37
CA ASN A 6 -20.73 15.99 -5.55
C ASN A 6 -20.21 14.58 -5.83
N PHE A 7 -19.94 14.25 -7.10
CA PHE A 7 -19.31 12.98 -7.47
C PHE A 7 -17.93 12.80 -6.83
N ARG A 8 -17.09 13.85 -6.80
CA ARG A 8 -15.78 13.81 -6.12
C ARG A 8 -15.92 13.67 -4.59
N LYS A 9 -16.90 14.32 -3.97
CA LYS A 9 -17.16 14.19 -2.52
C LYS A 9 -17.72 12.81 -2.17
N GLU A 10 -18.58 12.23 -3.00
CA GLU A 10 -19.09 10.86 -2.83
C GLU A 10 -18.01 9.80 -3.10
N LEU A 11 -17.11 10.03 -4.06
CA LEU A 11 -15.93 9.17 -4.26
C LEU A 11 -14.95 9.27 -3.09
N GLN A 12 -14.73 10.48 -2.56
CA GLN A 12 -13.90 10.69 -1.37
C GLN A 12 -14.52 10.05 -0.12
N SER A 13 -15.84 10.17 0.08
CA SER A 13 -16.53 9.57 1.22
C SER A 13 -16.69 8.05 1.09
N ALA A 14 -16.87 7.53 -0.13
CA ALA A 14 -16.88 6.09 -0.42
C ALA A 14 -15.46 5.49 -0.34
N LYS A 15 -14.42 6.22 -0.76
CA LYS A 15 -13.01 5.84 -0.55
C LYS A 15 -12.63 5.92 0.92
N ALA A 16 -13.13 6.90 1.68
CA ALA A 16 -12.92 7.00 3.12
C ALA A 16 -13.64 5.87 3.88
N LYS A 17 -14.91 5.58 3.54
CA LYS A 17 -15.68 4.45 4.09
C LYS A 17 -15.11 3.09 3.70
N LYS A 18 -14.60 2.91 2.47
CA LYS A 18 -13.91 1.67 2.06
C LYS A 18 -12.53 1.55 2.69
N ALA A 19 -11.74 2.62 2.75
CA ALA A 19 -10.42 2.62 3.38
C ALA A 19 -10.50 2.37 4.89
N SER A 20 -11.59 2.76 5.56
CA SER A 20 -11.84 2.43 6.97
C SER A 20 -12.42 1.01 7.18
N GLN A 21 -12.81 0.29 6.12
CA GLN A 21 -13.41 -1.04 6.18
C GLN A 21 -12.55 -2.15 5.56
N ILE A 22 -11.36 -1.84 5.03
CA ILE A 22 -10.37 -2.88 4.71
C ILE A 22 -9.75 -3.34 6.03
N ASN A 23 -10.35 -4.35 6.65
CA ASN A 23 -9.70 -5.09 7.73
C ASN A 23 -8.30 -5.52 7.28
N GLY A 24 -7.30 -5.46 8.16
CA GLY A 24 -5.92 -5.87 7.83
C GLY A 24 -5.81 -7.27 7.21
N LYS A 25 -6.77 -8.16 7.49
CA LYS A 25 -6.91 -9.48 6.84
C LYS A 25 -7.22 -9.40 5.34
N THR A 26 -8.14 -8.51 4.94
CA THR A 26 -8.55 -8.34 3.54
C THR A 26 -7.43 -7.71 2.71
N LEU A 27 -6.71 -6.73 3.29
CA LEU A 27 -5.56 -6.11 2.65
C LEU A 27 -4.44 -7.12 2.41
N LYS A 28 -4.09 -7.91 3.44
CA LYS A 28 -3.04 -8.94 3.33
C LYS A 28 -3.36 -9.96 2.24
N GLY A 29 -4.65 -10.31 2.07
CA GLY A 29 -5.12 -11.15 0.97
C GLY A 29 -4.90 -10.49 -0.40
N LEU A 30 -5.34 -9.23 -0.54
CA LEU A 30 -5.21 -8.47 -1.79
C LEU A 30 -3.74 -8.35 -2.25
N LEU A 31 -2.83 -8.00 -1.33
CA LEU A 31 -1.41 -7.86 -1.62
C LEU A 31 -0.75 -9.20 -1.98
N LYS A 32 -1.24 -10.29 -1.37
CA LYS A 32 -0.79 -11.64 -1.71
C LYS A 32 -1.18 -12.00 -3.14
N THR A 33 -2.42 -11.75 -3.53
CA THR A 33 -2.88 -11.97 -4.92
C THR A 33 -2.05 -11.15 -5.91
N PHE A 34 -1.81 -9.86 -5.63
CA PHE A 34 -0.99 -9.02 -6.52
C PHE A 34 0.46 -9.49 -6.61
N LYS A 35 1.05 -9.96 -5.51
CA LYS A 35 2.38 -10.55 -5.55
C LYS A 35 2.40 -11.82 -6.41
N GLU A 36 1.45 -12.72 -6.22
CA GLU A 36 1.38 -13.98 -6.98
C GLU A 36 1.24 -13.72 -8.48
N GLU A 37 0.45 -12.70 -8.85
CA GLU A 37 0.28 -12.28 -10.24
C GLU A 37 1.57 -11.69 -10.82
N ARG A 38 2.28 -10.84 -10.06
CA ARG A 38 3.59 -10.30 -10.46
C ARG A 38 4.66 -11.38 -10.58
N ASP A 39 4.70 -12.31 -9.62
CA ASP A 39 5.64 -13.45 -9.62
C ASP A 39 5.35 -14.38 -10.82
N ARG A 40 4.09 -14.54 -11.22
CA ARG A 40 3.71 -15.28 -12.42
C ARG A 40 4.20 -14.58 -13.69
N ILE A 41 3.94 -13.28 -13.83
CA ILE A 41 4.38 -12.51 -14.99
C ILE A 41 5.91 -12.46 -15.08
N GLU A 42 6.61 -12.37 -13.95
CA GLU A 42 8.08 -12.44 -13.89
C GLU A 42 8.60 -13.80 -14.40
N LYS A 43 7.96 -14.91 -14.03
CA LYS A 43 8.31 -16.23 -14.58
C LYS A 43 8.05 -16.36 -16.07
N GLU A 44 6.99 -15.73 -16.57
CA GLU A 44 6.59 -15.80 -17.98
C GLU A 44 7.43 -14.86 -18.88
N THR A 45 7.82 -13.69 -18.37
CA THR A 45 8.47 -12.63 -19.17
C THR A 45 9.93 -12.37 -18.80
N GLY A 46 10.41 -12.91 -17.68
CA GLY A 46 11.72 -12.63 -17.10
C GLY A 46 11.84 -11.24 -16.47
N SER A 47 10.76 -10.44 -16.46
CA SER A 47 10.75 -9.07 -15.91
C SER A 47 9.67 -8.93 -14.84
N ARG A 48 10.04 -8.42 -13.66
CA ARG A 48 9.09 -8.16 -12.58
C ARG A 48 8.25 -6.92 -12.91
N PRO A 49 6.93 -7.02 -13.03
CA PRO A 49 6.07 -5.86 -13.26
C PRO A 49 6.16 -4.87 -12.10
N GLU A 50 5.91 -3.59 -12.36
CA GLU A 50 5.80 -2.61 -11.27
C GLU A 50 4.63 -2.95 -10.32
N ILE A 51 4.73 -2.43 -9.10
CA ILE A 51 3.60 -2.43 -8.16
C ILE A 51 2.47 -1.59 -8.77
N ASP A 52 1.25 -2.14 -8.77
CA ASP A 52 0.08 -1.46 -9.30
C ASP A 52 -0.19 -0.14 -8.54
N GLU A 53 -0.80 0.83 -9.24
CA GLU A 53 -1.04 2.17 -8.70
C GLU A 53 -1.90 2.14 -7.43
N THR A 54 -2.85 1.20 -7.32
CA THR A 54 -3.74 1.12 -6.16
C THR A 54 -3.00 0.66 -4.92
N THR A 55 -2.17 -0.38 -5.03
CA THR A 55 -1.28 -0.85 -3.96
C THR A 55 -0.28 0.23 -3.58
N ARG A 56 0.32 0.93 -4.56
CA ARG A 56 1.25 2.04 -4.31
C ARG A 56 0.59 3.16 -3.52
N MET A 57 -0.58 3.64 -3.94
CA MET A 57 -1.32 4.69 -3.20
C MET A 57 -1.67 4.25 -1.78
N TYR A 58 -2.06 2.98 -1.60
CA TYR A 58 -2.38 2.45 -0.28
C TYR A 58 -1.15 2.40 0.64
N MET A 59 -0.04 1.85 0.14
CA MET A 59 1.20 1.74 0.92
C MET A 59 1.80 3.10 1.24
N GLN A 60 1.70 4.06 0.31
CA GLN A 60 2.06 5.45 0.58
C GLN A 60 1.22 6.05 1.71
N LYS A 61 -0.08 5.74 1.79
CA LYS A 61 -0.93 6.20 2.90
C LYS A 61 -0.47 5.62 4.24
N VAL A 62 -0.10 4.33 4.28
CA VAL A 62 0.45 3.69 5.50
C VAL A 62 1.75 4.37 5.93
N LEU A 63 2.68 4.57 4.99
CA LEU A 63 3.94 5.25 5.23
C LEU A 63 3.72 6.67 5.79
N ASN A 64 2.82 7.44 5.17
CA ASN A 64 2.47 8.79 5.62
C ASN A 64 1.89 8.80 7.04
N VAL A 65 1.08 7.79 7.41
CA VAL A 65 0.56 7.66 8.77
C VAL A 65 1.70 7.50 9.77
N TRP A 66 2.62 6.56 9.53
CA TRP A 66 3.76 6.35 10.43
C TRP A 66 4.64 7.60 10.56
N ILE A 67 4.91 8.28 9.45
CA ILE A 67 5.66 9.55 9.46
C ILE A 67 4.91 10.61 10.28
N SER A 68 3.59 10.72 10.13
CA SER A 68 2.77 11.66 10.90
C SER A 68 2.67 11.34 12.40
N GLU A 69 2.88 10.08 12.78
CA GLU A 69 3.01 9.62 14.17
C GLU A 69 4.41 9.92 14.75
N GLY A 70 5.30 10.57 13.99
CA GLY A 70 6.65 10.95 14.42
C GLY A 70 7.71 9.89 14.18
N LYS A 71 7.39 8.82 13.44
CA LYS A 71 8.33 7.73 13.13
C LYS A 71 9.25 8.15 11.98
N ARG A 72 10.56 7.96 12.16
CA ARG A 72 11.57 8.23 11.11
C ARG A 72 11.78 6.97 10.28
N ILE A 73 10.94 6.78 9.26
CA ILE A 73 10.93 5.55 8.45
C ILE A 73 11.96 5.62 7.31
N ASP A 74 12.69 4.53 7.10
CA ASP A 74 13.47 4.24 5.90
C ASP A 74 12.51 3.81 4.78
N GLU A 75 12.22 4.74 3.88
CA GLU A 75 11.26 4.52 2.79
C GLU A 75 11.73 3.44 1.81
N GLU A 76 13.03 3.40 1.48
CA GLU A 76 13.57 2.39 0.56
C GLU A 76 13.41 0.99 1.14
N LYS A 77 13.72 0.84 2.43
CA LYS A 77 13.52 -0.43 3.15
C LYS A 77 12.04 -0.82 3.21
N PHE A 78 11.15 0.14 3.45
CA PHE A 78 9.71 -0.11 3.44
C PHE A 78 9.24 -0.60 2.07
N TRP A 79 9.57 0.10 1.00
CA TRP A 79 9.15 -0.25 -0.37
C TRP A 79 9.73 -1.58 -0.83
N ARG A 80 10.94 -1.92 -0.39
CA ARG A 80 11.51 -3.25 -0.61
C ARG A 80 10.65 -4.34 0.03
N GLU A 81 10.22 -4.17 1.28
CA GLU A 81 9.35 -5.17 1.92
C GLU A 81 7.94 -5.20 1.34
N VAL A 82 7.41 -4.07 0.84
CA VAL A 82 6.16 -4.05 0.07
C VAL A 82 6.30 -4.91 -1.19
N ASP A 83 7.42 -4.81 -1.90
CA ASP A 83 7.66 -5.59 -3.12
C ASP A 83 7.66 -7.11 -2.86
N TYR A 84 8.18 -7.52 -1.70
CA TYR A 84 8.18 -8.93 -1.26
C TYR A 84 6.90 -9.35 -0.52
N ASN A 85 5.94 -8.45 -0.31
CA ASN A 85 4.73 -8.64 0.50
C ASN A 85 5.03 -9.07 1.96
N ARG A 86 6.00 -8.39 2.58
CA ARG A 86 6.45 -8.61 3.96
C ARG A 86 6.34 -7.35 4.83
N GLN A 87 5.76 -6.27 4.32
CA GLN A 87 5.58 -5.00 5.02
C GLN A 87 4.88 -5.14 6.39
N PHE A 88 3.94 -6.08 6.52
CA PHE A 88 3.21 -6.36 7.77
C PHE A 88 3.74 -7.58 8.55
N SER A 89 4.85 -8.17 8.10
CA SER A 89 5.54 -9.25 8.82
C SER A 89 6.52 -8.73 9.86
N HIS A 90 6.82 -7.43 9.82
CA HIS A 90 7.74 -6.76 10.72
C HIS A 90 7.00 -5.66 11.52
N PRO A 91 7.44 -5.37 12.75
CA PRO A 91 6.93 -4.22 13.50
C PRO A 91 7.37 -2.90 12.85
N VAL A 92 6.72 -1.78 13.18
CA VAL A 92 7.02 -0.46 12.59
C VAL A 92 8.48 -0.07 12.84
N GLU A 93 9.00 -0.39 14.02
CA GLU A 93 10.37 -0.13 14.45
C GLU A 93 11.43 -0.79 13.56
N TYR A 94 11.07 -1.87 12.85
CA TYR A 94 11.97 -2.49 11.87
C TYR A 94 12.31 -1.53 10.73
N TYR A 95 11.37 -0.66 10.36
CA TYR A 95 11.54 0.31 9.28
C TYR A 95 12.12 1.63 9.76
N GLU A 96 12.35 1.83 11.06
CA GLU A 96 12.92 3.09 11.53
C GLU A 96 14.42 3.19 11.19
N ILE A 97 14.84 4.39 10.77
CA ILE A 97 16.25 4.73 10.57
C ILE A 97 16.90 4.73 11.96
N LYS A 98 17.79 3.75 12.20
CA LYS A 98 18.62 3.72 13.41
C LYS A 98 19.69 4.81 13.29
N ASN A 99 19.61 5.81 14.17
CA ASN A 99 20.70 6.76 14.41
C ASN A 99 21.86 6.09 15.13
#